data_AF-A0AAV9UK33-F1
#
_entry.id   AF-A0AAV9UK33-F1
#
_cell.length_a   1.000
_cell.length_b   1.000
_cell.length_c   1.000
_cell.angle_alpha   90.00
_cell.angle_beta   90.00
_cell.angle_gamma   90.00
#
_symmetry.space_group_name_H-M   'P 1'
#
loop_
_entity.id
_entity.type
_entity.pdbx_description
1 polymer ?
#
loop_
_entity_poly.entity_id
_entity_poly.type
_entity_poly.pdbx_seq_one_letter_code
_entity_poly.pdbx_strand_id
1 'polypeptide(L)'
;MHSQVILVAFLAAIAQARFGQEQVPIAAISAVQGGDPGEASTIAGAAISDLLAAANPCNKLARGDQILAELGTGADAIAAAKGMVQAEQNFNPFAVSNPAICTDPSLPANPILRGIIPLIDPAVEGSDAVNALSAQTLTNPLNADGKSIADLLTENGFTDFRGIANDGSGPAVSNPPAAQPNDDAAAPPANDNAGNNDNNNNNNNDDAQNDAPAAQPTSPAGAAGGIDFGLCVPTMDFVAGRPGRQPNESTFLPTDELTKQGQQDALNPNIITNRICDQLTNVCQANQAAKDRCRSCQDQIEALGTRDQTTADAWNDCVLNGVDAGANGGAAPVDDAPANPVDDDAAAAPNDDAGSGNGNGNGNVGNGNGNGNNNNVSNDDTTGTNVQTFTGSVGAQPVPVENVGGARPFVVKGDSFVNFGAACQRSCDVQKNGCANAANGGNKAVTVPQCEAQQQDCSENCQSSVAKREARFIRVYRRRT
;
A
#
# COMPACT_ATOMS: atom_id res chain seq x y z
N MET A 1 -6.20 56.99 -11.00
CA MET A 1 -6.26 55.83 -11.92
C MET A 1 -5.02 54.92 -11.87
N HIS A 2 -3.92 55.27 -11.17
CA HIS A 2 -2.71 54.41 -11.13
C HIS A 2 -2.64 53.47 -9.91
N SER A 3 -3.39 53.73 -8.83
CA SER A 3 -3.39 52.89 -7.63
C SER A 3 -4.16 51.56 -7.80
N GLN A 4 -5.25 51.55 -8.60
CA GLN A 4 -6.01 50.32 -8.89
C GLN A 4 -5.31 49.37 -9.87
N VAL A 5 -4.51 49.89 -10.80
CA VAL A 5 -3.77 49.06 -11.77
C VAL A 5 -2.60 48.33 -11.08
N ILE A 6 -1.96 48.97 -10.10
CA ILE A 6 -0.90 48.35 -9.29
C ILE A 6 -1.48 47.27 -8.37
N LEU A 7 -2.64 47.50 -7.75
CA LEU A 7 -3.27 46.51 -6.86
C LEU A 7 -3.73 45.26 -7.63
N VAL A 8 -4.29 45.43 -8.83
CA VAL A 8 -4.73 44.32 -9.68
C VAL A 8 -3.53 43.55 -10.27
N ALA A 9 -2.44 44.24 -10.60
CA ALA A 9 -1.20 43.58 -11.03
C ALA A 9 -0.53 42.80 -9.88
N PHE A 10 -0.59 43.31 -8.64
CA PHE A 10 -0.06 42.63 -7.45
C PHE A 10 -0.92 41.41 -7.07
N LEU A 11 -2.26 41.53 -7.14
CA LEU A 11 -3.19 40.41 -6.93
C LEU A 11 -3.08 39.35 -8.04
N ALA A 12 -2.85 39.76 -9.29
CA ALA A 12 -2.61 38.83 -10.39
C ALA A 12 -1.23 38.14 -10.28
N ALA A 13 -0.19 38.82 -9.78
CA ALA A 13 1.11 38.21 -9.52
C ALA A 13 1.07 37.23 -8.32
N ILE A 14 0.29 37.54 -7.27
CA ILE A 14 0.05 36.63 -6.14
C ILE A 14 -0.78 35.41 -6.59
N ALA A 15 -1.79 35.60 -7.44
CA ALA A 15 -2.61 34.50 -7.97
C ALA A 15 -1.85 33.61 -8.96
N GLN A 16 -1.01 34.18 -9.84
CA GLN A 16 -0.17 33.42 -10.76
C GLN A 16 1.00 32.71 -10.06
N ALA A 17 1.43 33.19 -8.88
CA ALA A 17 2.38 32.49 -8.04
C ALA A 17 1.79 31.28 -7.28
N ARG A 18 0.47 31.16 -7.12
CA ARG A 18 -0.15 30.19 -6.18
C ARG A 18 -0.74 28.94 -6.82
N PHE A 19 -1.34 29.01 -8.01
CA PHE A 19 -1.72 27.79 -8.74
C PHE A 19 -0.52 27.03 -9.32
N GLY A 20 0.65 27.68 -9.41
CA GLY A 20 1.89 27.05 -9.86
C GLY A 20 2.59 26.23 -8.77
N GLN A 21 2.57 26.69 -7.51
CA GLN A 21 3.34 26.06 -6.42
C GLN A 21 2.85 24.66 -6.03
N GLU A 22 1.55 24.37 -6.14
CA GLU A 22 0.99 23.04 -5.85
C GLU A 22 1.36 21.99 -6.91
N GLN A 23 1.77 22.41 -8.12
CA GLN A 23 2.24 21.51 -9.20
C GLN A 23 3.72 21.67 -9.54
N VAL A 24 4.43 22.61 -8.92
CA VAL A 24 5.89 22.81 -9.08
C VAL A 24 6.67 21.51 -8.89
N PRO A 25 6.36 20.65 -7.89
CA PRO A 25 7.04 19.38 -7.73
C PRO A 25 6.83 18.45 -8.92
N ILE A 26 5.62 18.38 -9.48
CA ILE A 26 5.28 17.41 -10.55
C ILE A 26 6.07 17.69 -11.83
N ALA A 27 6.11 18.95 -12.26
CA ALA A 27 6.87 19.34 -13.44
C ALA A 27 8.38 19.18 -13.23
N ALA A 28 8.88 19.46 -12.02
CA ALA A 28 10.29 19.27 -11.66
C ALA A 28 10.68 17.79 -11.66
N ILE A 29 9.86 16.90 -11.08
CA ILE A 29 10.08 15.46 -11.09
C ILE A 29 10.10 14.93 -12.52
N SER A 30 9.12 15.32 -13.35
CA SER A 30 9.05 14.88 -14.75
C SER A 30 10.22 15.36 -15.61
N ALA A 31 10.94 16.41 -15.18
CA ALA A 31 12.08 16.97 -15.89
C ALA A 31 13.43 16.37 -15.46
N VAL A 32 13.45 15.53 -14.43
CA VAL A 32 14.68 14.86 -13.97
C VAL A 32 15.23 13.96 -15.08
N GLN A 33 16.54 14.04 -15.30
CA GLN A 33 17.24 13.34 -16.37
C GLN A 33 17.80 11.97 -15.95
N GLY A 34 17.87 11.71 -14.64
CA GLY A 34 18.26 10.42 -14.09
C GLY A 34 17.11 9.41 -14.04
N GLY A 35 17.45 8.15 -13.76
CA GLY A 35 16.51 7.03 -13.79
C GLY A 35 16.35 6.40 -15.18
N ASP A 36 15.53 5.35 -15.23
CA ASP A 36 15.19 4.67 -16.46
C ASP A 36 14.22 5.49 -17.34
N PRO A 37 14.19 5.26 -18.67
CA PRO A 37 13.29 5.98 -19.56
C PRO A 37 11.82 5.88 -19.13
N GLY A 38 11.22 7.03 -18.78
CA GLY A 38 9.83 7.13 -18.34
C GLY A 38 9.63 7.09 -16.82
N GLU A 39 10.64 6.66 -16.05
CA GLU A 39 10.56 6.55 -14.59
C GLU A 39 10.25 7.90 -13.93
N ALA A 40 10.94 8.98 -14.34
CA ALA A 40 10.67 10.34 -13.89
C ALA A 40 9.22 10.78 -14.14
N SER A 41 8.63 10.39 -15.27
CA SER A 41 7.23 10.70 -15.59
C SER A 41 6.25 9.86 -14.75
N THR A 42 6.57 8.60 -14.49
CA THR A 42 5.78 7.70 -13.63
C THR A 42 5.76 8.22 -12.20
N ILE A 43 6.92 8.56 -11.64
CA ILE A 43 7.03 9.13 -10.28
C ILE A 43 6.29 10.47 -10.20
N ALA A 44 6.40 11.32 -11.22
CA ALA A 44 5.65 12.58 -11.29
C ALA A 44 4.13 12.34 -11.30
N GLY A 45 3.64 11.34 -12.04
CA GLY A 45 2.23 10.97 -12.05
C GLY A 45 1.73 10.47 -10.69
N ALA A 46 2.51 9.63 -10.02
CA ALA A 46 2.18 9.10 -8.70
C ALA A 46 2.16 10.19 -7.60
N ALA A 47 3.08 11.15 -7.68
CA ALA A 47 3.19 12.28 -6.74
C ALA A 47 1.91 13.15 -6.68
N ILE A 48 1.07 13.15 -7.72
CA ILE A 48 -0.20 13.89 -7.72
C ILE A 48 -1.14 13.37 -6.63
N SER A 49 -1.23 12.05 -6.47
CA SER A 49 -2.09 11.42 -5.46
C SER A 49 -1.62 11.74 -4.04
N ASP A 50 -0.31 11.89 -3.85
CA ASP A 50 0.33 12.17 -2.55
C ASP A 50 0.09 13.62 -2.09
N LEU A 51 -0.23 14.53 -3.01
CA LEU A 51 -0.50 15.95 -2.74
C LEU A 51 -2.00 16.26 -2.53
N LEU A 52 -2.89 15.28 -2.65
CA LEU A 52 -4.33 15.49 -2.45
C LEU A 52 -4.67 15.75 -0.97
N ALA A 53 -5.70 16.54 -0.72
CA ALA A 53 -6.10 16.96 0.64
C ALA A 53 -6.43 15.79 1.60
N ALA A 54 -6.89 14.67 1.06
CA ALA A 54 -7.23 13.47 1.83
C ALA A 54 -6.09 12.43 1.86
N ALA A 55 -4.97 12.68 1.19
CA ALA A 55 -3.85 11.77 1.19
C ALA A 55 -3.14 11.77 2.55
N ASN A 56 -2.43 10.68 2.84
CA ASN A 56 -1.57 10.64 4.01
C ASN A 56 -0.36 11.58 3.79
N PRO A 57 -0.11 12.59 4.64
CA PRO A 57 1.02 13.52 4.49
C PRO A 57 2.39 12.82 4.50
N CYS A 58 2.49 11.61 5.09
CA CYS A 58 3.73 10.83 5.10
C CYS A 58 4.10 10.29 3.71
N ASN A 59 3.12 10.02 2.83
CA ASN A 59 3.38 9.48 1.49
C ASN A 59 4.23 10.43 0.64
N LYS A 60 4.00 11.74 0.78
CA LYS A 60 4.80 12.77 0.11
C LYS A 60 6.26 12.76 0.55
N LEU A 61 6.56 12.43 1.82
CA LEU A 61 7.92 12.30 2.32
C LEU A 61 8.60 11.07 1.71
N ALA A 62 7.90 9.94 1.68
CA ALA A 62 8.34 8.71 1.03
C ALA A 62 8.54 8.90 -0.50
N ARG A 63 7.69 9.69 -1.15
CA ARG A 63 7.86 10.09 -2.56
C ARG A 63 9.15 10.87 -2.78
N GLY A 64 9.50 11.76 -1.85
CA GLY A 64 10.80 12.44 -1.84
C GLY A 64 11.97 11.46 -1.83
N ASP A 65 11.91 10.45 -0.96
CA ASP A 65 12.92 9.39 -0.88
C ASP A 65 12.99 8.57 -2.18
N GLN A 66 11.83 8.21 -2.74
CA GLN A 66 11.73 7.46 -3.99
C GLN A 66 12.38 8.21 -5.17
N ILE A 67 12.18 9.53 -5.27
CA ILE A 67 12.81 10.35 -6.32
C ILE A 67 14.33 10.19 -6.28
N LEU A 68 14.95 10.19 -5.08
CA LEU A 68 16.40 10.04 -4.95
C LEU A 68 16.88 8.61 -5.17
N ALA A 69 16.05 7.63 -4.82
CA ALA A 69 16.39 6.21 -4.96
C ALA A 69 16.36 5.76 -6.43
N GLU A 70 15.35 6.20 -7.17
CA GLU A 70 15.06 5.75 -8.54
C GLU A 70 15.68 6.70 -9.58
N LEU A 71 15.53 8.02 -9.41
CA LEU A 71 16.06 9.00 -10.38
C LEU A 71 17.50 9.44 -10.05
N GLY A 72 18.06 8.95 -8.95
CA GLY A 72 19.43 9.22 -8.51
C GLY A 72 19.61 10.54 -7.76
N THR A 73 20.87 10.94 -7.57
CA THR A 73 21.26 12.09 -6.74
C THR A 73 21.83 13.27 -7.55
N GLY A 74 21.42 13.36 -8.83
CA GLY A 74 21.69 14.53 -9.67
C GLY A 74 21.10 15.83 -9.07
N ALA A 75 21.63 16.99 -9.46
CA ALA A 75 21.17 18.27 -8.93
C ALA A 75 19.68 18.54 -9.20
N ASP A 76 19.18 18.05 -10.34
CA ASP A 76 17.77 18.04 -10.74
C ASP A 76 16.93 17.09 -9.88
N ALA A 77 17.39 15.85 -9.64
CA ALA A 77 16.71 14.88 -8.78
C ALA A 77 16.65 15.36 -7.32
N ILE A 78 17.73 15.94 -6.78
CA ILE A 78 17.76 16.55 -5.45
C ILE A 78 16.79 17.73 -5.38
N ALA A 79 16.78 18.61 -6.39
CA ALA A 79 15.84 19.73 -6.41
C ALA A 79 14.38 19.26 -6.46
N ALA A 80 14.08 18.24 -7.26
CA ALA A 80 12.76 17.64 -7.36
C ALA A 80 12.32 16.98 -6.04
N ALA A 81 13.21 16.20 -5.40
CA ALA A 81 12.92 15.54 -4.12
C ALA A 81 12.71 16.53 -2.98
N LYS A 82 13.56 17.58 -2.89
CA LYS A 82 13.37 18.68 -1.93
C LYS A 82 12.07 19.42 -2.18
N GLY A 83 11.75 19.71 -3.45
CA GLY A 83 10.49 20.30 -3.86
C GLY A 83 9.30 19.45 -3.45
N MET A 84 9.38 18.12 -3.60
CA MET A 84 8.34 17.20 -3.15
C MET A 84 8.15 17.27 -1.64
N VAL A 85 9.21 17.23 -0.82
CA VAL A 85 9.11 17.32 0.66
C VAL A 85 8.58 18.69 1.11
N GLN A 86 8.99 19.76 0.44
CA GLN A 86 8.57 21.12 0.76
C GLN A 86 7.14 21.45 0.30
N ALA A 87 6.61 20.73 -0.69
CA ALA A 87 5.32 21.05 -1.31
C ALA A 87 4.19 21.22 -0.28
N GLU A 88 3.30 22.17 -0.53
CA GLU A 88 2.07 22.24 0.24
C GLU A 88 1.17 21.04 -0.14
N GLN A 89 0.62 20.34 0.84
CA GLN A 89 -0.44 19.37 0.55
C GLN A 89 -1.73 20.16 0.36
N ASN A 90 -2.49 19.85 -0.70
CA ASN A 90 -3.72 20.57 -1.04
C ASN A 90 -4.61 20.75 0.19
N PHE A 91 -4.97 21.99 0.48
CA PHE A 91 -5.73 22.34 1.68
C PHE A 91 -7.07 22.97 1.27
N ASN A 92 -8.15 22.52 1.91
CA ASN A 92 -9.47 23.10 1.72
C ASN A 92 -9.94 23.76 3.02
N PRO A 93 -9.79 25.09 3.17
CA PRO A 93 -10.19 25.82 4.39
C PRO A 93 -11.69 25.75 4.68
N PHE A 94 -12.51 25.30 3.72
CA PHE A 94 -13.95 25.07 3.92
C PHE A 94 -14.27 23.69 4.52
N ALA A 95 -13.33 22.74 4.47
CA ALA A 95 -13.53 21.38 4.95
C ALA A 95 -12.77 21.09 6.25
N VAL A 96 -11.60 21.71 6.43
CA VAL A 96 -10.74 21.57 7.61
C VAL A 96 -10.08 22.91 7.93
N SER A 97 -9.81 23.17 9.22
CA SER A 97 -9.18 24.42 9.66
C SER A 97 -7.66 24.33 9.80
N ASN A 98 -7.11 23.11 9.82
CA ASN A 98 -5.69 22.89 10.04
C ASN A 98 -5.11 21.77 9.13
N PRO A 99 -3.86 21.92 8.68
CA PRO A 99 -3.21 21.01 7.73
C PRO A 99 -2.91 19.66 8.37
N ALA A 100 -2.86 18.61 7.54
CA ALA A 100 -2.36 17.30 7.95
C ALA A 100 -0.83 17.30 7.87
N ILE A 101 -0.14 16.86 8.92
CA ILE A 101 1.33 16.82 8.98
C ILE A 101 1.78 15.44 9.43
N CYS A 102 2.79 14.88 8.77
CA CYS A 102 3.33 13.57 9.12
C CYS A 102 4.02 13.58 10.50
N THR A 103 3.66 12.62 11.35
CA THR A 103 4.24 12.42 12.69
C THR A 103 5.28 11.30 12.75
N ASP A 104 5.62 10.68 11.62
CA ASP A 104 6.61 9.60 11.59
C ASP A 104 8.04 10.17 11.65
N PRO A 105 8.81 9.91 12.72
CA PRO A 105 10.18 10.41 12.84
C PRO A 105 11.16 9.74 11.87
N SER A 106 10.81 8.56 11.33
CA SER A 106 11.66 7.87 10.35
C SER A 106 11.62 8.49 8.95
N LEU A 107 10.66 9.39 8.68
CA LEU A 107 10.46 10.02 7.36
C LEU A 107 10.83 11.51 7.34
N PRO A 108 11.41 12.03 6.23
CA PRO A 108 11.99 11.27 5.11
C PRO A 108 13.18 10.40 5.55
N ALA A 109 13.32 9.21 4.97
CA ALA A 109 14.39 8.27 5.31
C ALA A 109 15.76 8.74 4.79
N ASN A 110 15.78 9.48 3.68
CA ASN A 110 17.02 9.96 3.07
C ASN A 110 17.58 11.18 3.83
N PRO A 111 18.85 11.14 4.30
CA PRO A 111 19.48 12.26 5.01
C PRO A 111 19.50 13.59 4.25
N ILE A 112 19.49 13.57 2.91
CA ILE A 112 19.48 14.78 2.07
C ILE A 112 18.18 15.58 2.25
N LEU A 113 17.09 14.91 2.62
CA LEU A 113 15.75 15.46 2.72
C LEU A 113 15.32 15.77 4.15
N ARG A 114 16.06 15.26 5.16
CA ARG A 114 15.77 15.51 6.57
C ARG A 114 15.93 16.99 6.92
N GLY A 115 15.06 17.48 7.80
CA GLY A 115 15.08 18.87 8.28
C GLY A 115 14.39 19.87 7.36
N ILE A 116 13.80 19.43 6.23
CA ILE A 116 12.98 20.26 5.34
C ILE A 116 11.53 20.20 5.80
N ILE A 117 10.92 21.36 6.04
CA ILE A 117 9.51 21.46 6.47
C ILE A 117 8.61 21.89 5.30
N PRO A 118 7.34 21.47 5.26
CA PRO A 118 6.43 21.80 4.19
C PRO A 118 6.02 23.27 4.22
N LEU A 119 5.54 23.76 3.08
CA LEU A 119 4.70 24.94 3.01
C LEU A 119 3.32 24.64 3.64
N ILE A 120 2.71 25.66 4.21
CA ILE A 120 1.39 25.66 4.85
C ILE A 120 0.50 26.65 4.12
N ASP A 121 -0.76 26.27 3.87
CA ASP A 121 -1.73 27.14 3.20
C ASP A 121 -1.80 28.51 3.91
N PRO A 122 -1.65 29.62 3.18
CA PRO A 122 -1.78 30.98 3.73
C PRO A 122 -3.12 31.30 4.40
N ALA A 123 -4.15 30.48 4.20
CA ALA A 123 -5.42 30.53 4.91
C ALA A 123 -5.34 30.00 6.36
N VAL A 124 -4.28 29.27 6.71
CA VAL A 124 -3.99 28.81 8.08
C VAL A 124 -3.29 29.92 8.85
N GLU A 125 -3.73 30.17 10.08
CA GLU A 125 -3.13 31.18 10.94
C GLU A 125 -1.68 30.81 11.28
N GLY A 126 -0.77 31.80 11.24
CA GLY A 126 0.67 31.57 11.52
C GLY A 126 1.48 30.96 10.37
N SER A 127 0.86 30.67 9.22
CA SER A 127 1.50 30.11 8.03
C SER A 127 2.65 30.96 7.47
N ASP A 128 2.60 32.29 7.58
CA ASP A 128 3.66 33.18 7.06
C ASP A 128 5.05 32.90 7.66
N ALA A 129 5.11 32.70 8.98
CA ALA A 129 6.36 32.41 9.68
C ALA A 129 6.91 31.03 9.31
N VAL A 130 6.01 30.04 9.20
CA VAL A 130 6.37 28.68 8.79
C VAL A 130 6.83 28.63 7.35
N ASN A 131 6.16 29.33 6.44
CA ASN A 131 6.53 29.39 5.03
C ASN A 131 7.87 30.08 4.82
N ALA A 132 8.17 31.12 5.61
CA ALA A 132 9.48 31.75 5.63
C ALA A 132 10.57 30.80 6.16
N LEU A 133 10.27 29.97 7.15
CA LEU A 133 11.18 28.95 7.66
C LEU A 133 11.36 27.81 6.65
N SER A 134 10.29 27.31 6.04
CA SER A 134 10.29 26.28 5.00
C SER A 134 11.23 26.66 3.86
N ALA A 135 11.16 27.89 3.36
CA ALA A 135 12.07 28.39 2.32
C ALA A 135 13.55 28.33 2.74
N GLN A 136 13.86 28.60 4.02
CA GLN A 136 15.23 28.49 4.55
C GLN A 136 15.70 27.03 4.61
N THR A 137 14.81 26.10 4.98
CA THR A 137 15.17 24.69 5.17
C THR A 137 15.66 23.99 3.90
N LEU A 138 15.31 24.50 2.71
CA LEU A 138 15.86 24.00 1.45
C LEU A 138 17.40 24.10 1.36
N THR A 139 17.97 25.14 1.99
CA THR A 139 19.42 25.43 1.97
C THR A 139 20.07 25.18 3.32
N ASN A 140 19.34 25.42 4.41
CA ASN A 140 19.78 25.23 5.78
C ASN A 140 18.74 24.37 6.55
N PRO A 141 18.76 23.03 6.38
CA PRO A 141 17.80 22.16 7.03
C PRO A 141 17.87 22.24 8.56
N LEU A 142 16.73 22.02 9.21
CA LEU A 142 16.64 21.94 10.67
C LEU A 142 17.30 20.64 11.18
N ASN A 143 17.72 20.63 12.44
CA ASN A 143 18.14 19.39 13.09
C ASN A 143 16.91 18.48 13.28
N ALA A 144 16.87 17.38 12.54
CA ALA A 144 15.78 16.41 12.52
C ALA A 144 16.15 15.06 13.17
N ASP A 145 17.21 15.01 13.98
CA ASP A 145 17.67 13.79 14.65
C ASP A 145 16.57 13.24 15.57
N GLY A 146 15.98 12.11 15.18
CA GLY A 146 14.89 11.47 15.90
C GLY A 146 13.55 12.22 15.88
N LYS A 147 13.39 13.23 15.00
CA LYS A 147 12.22 14.12 14.97
C LYS A 147 11.41 13.96 13.70
N SER A 148 10.10 13.94 13.83
CA SER A 148 9.16 14.04 12.71
C SER A 148 9.04 15.47 12.19
N ILE A 149 8.42 15.65 11.02
CA ILE A 149 8.07 17.00 10.53
C ILE A 149 7.12 17.71 11.50
N ALA A 150 6.20 17.00 12.13
CA ALA A 150 5.33 17.54 13.18
C ALA A 150 6.14 18.07 14.38
N ASP A 151 7.18 17.35 14.81
CA ASP A 151 8.07 17.81 15.89
C ASP A 151 8.86 19.04 15.48
N LEU A 152 9.38 19.07 14.25
CA LEU A 152 10.10 20.24 13.72
C LEU A 152 9.21 21.49 13.67
N LEU A 153 7.95 21.34 13.24
CA LEU A 153 6.99 22.46 13.25
C LEU A 153 6.67 22.92 14.67
N THR A 154 6.43 21.97 15.58
CA THR A 154 6.13 22.24 17.00
C THR A 154 7.27 22.99 17.68
N GLU A 155 8.52 22.52 17.52
CA GLU A 155 9.71 23.17 18.08
C GLU A 155 9.95 24.57 17.52
N ASN A 156 9.49 24.83 16.31
CA ASN A 156 9.59 26.13 15.65
C ASN A 156 8.30 26.96 15.79
N GLY A 157 7.44 26.61 16.75
CA GLY A 157 6.31 27.44 17.19
C GLY A 157 5.04 27.32 16.35
N PHE A 158 4.95 26.33 15.45
CA PHE A 158 3.73 26.04 14.71
C PHE A 158 3.08 24.76 15.22
N THR A 159 1.93 24.89 15.88
CA THR A 159 1.20 23.79 16.51
C THR A 159 -0.22 23.63 15.98
N ASP A 160 -0.69 24.53 15.11
CA ASP A 160 -2.02 24.44 14.51
C ASP A 160 -2.03 23.48 13.32
N PHE A 161 -1.89 22.19 13.62
CA PHE A 161 -1.93 21.12 12.65
C PHE A 161 -2.55 19.84 13.21
N ARG A 162 -2.95 18.94 12.32
CA ARG A 162 -3.36 17.57 12.62
C ARG A 162 -2.21 16.62 12.35
N GLY A 163 -1.63 16.04 13.39
CA GLY A 163 -0.58 15.03 13.23
C GLY A 163 -1.16 13.72 12.70
N ILE A 164 -0.68 13.24 11.56
CA ILE A 164 -1.09 11.97 10.97
C ILE A 164 0.12 11.04 10.93
N ALA A 165 -0.03 9.86 11.51
CA ALA A 165 1.00 8.83 11.47
C ALA A 165 1.07 8.20 10.07
N ASN A 166 2.19 7.53 9.78
CA ASN A 166 2.42 6.88 8.48
C ASN A 166 1.38 5.80 8.16
N ASP A 167 0.83 5.18 9.20
CA ASP A 167 -0.24 4.19 9.11
C ASP A 167 -1.64 4.81 8.88
N GLY A 168 -1.74 6.14 8.82
CA GLY A 168 -2.97 6.91 8.63
C GLY A 168 -3.74 7.18 9.90
N SER A 169 -3.28 6.70 11.06
CA SER A 169 -3.90 6.99 12.35
C SER A 169 -3.63 8.42 12.81
N GLY A 170 -4.57 8.99 13.58
CA GLY A 170 -4.53 10.38 14.04
C GLY A 170 -5.69 11.24 13.52
N PRO A 171 -5.97 12.40 14.16
CA PRO A 171 -4.95 13.37 14.55
C PRO A 171 -4.31 13.03 15.89
N ALA A 172 -3.06 12.57 15.85
CA ALA A 172 -2.19 12.58 17.01
C ALA A 172 -1.80 14.05 17.25
N VAL A 173 -2.53 14.72 18.14
CA VAL A 173 -2.01 15.94 18.75
C VAL A 173 -0.86 15.51 19.66
N SER A 174 0.37 15.71 19.21
CA SER A 174 1.47 15.94 20.15
C SER A 174 1.19 17.28 20.82
N ASN A 175 0.28 17.27 21.80
CA ASN A 175 0.58 18.07 22.98
C ASN A 175 1.91 17.51 23.48
N PRO A 176 2.94 18.33 23.79
CA PRO A 176 4.04 17.84 24.61
C PRO A 176 3.41 17.17 25.84
N PRO A 177 4.01 16.12 26.43
CA PRO A 177 3.41 15.49 27.59
C PRO A 177 3.12 16.59 28.62
N ALA A 178 1.84 16.97 28.75
CA ALA A 178 1.35 17.44 30.00
C ALA A 178 1.65 16.26 30.91
N ALA A 179 2.51 16.47 31.91
CA ALA A 179 2.67 15.52 32.99
C ALA A 179 1.25 15.14 33.44
N GLN A 180 0.77 13.97 33.04
CA GLN A 180 -0.55 13.51 33.45
C GLN A 180 -0.43 13.15 34.93
N PRO A 181 -1.19 13.81 35.80
CA PRO A 181 -1.38 13.33 37.15
C PRO A 181 -2.15 12.02 37.04
N ASN A 182 -1.58 11.01 37.64
CA ASN A 182 -2.17 9.73 37.98
C ASN A 182 -3.42 9.94 38.86
N ASP A 183 -4.59 9.70 38.29
CA ASP A 183 -5.87 9.70 38.99
C ASP A 183 -6.14 8.33 39.62
N ASP A 184 -5.76 8.15 40.88
CA ASP A 184 -6.50 7.27 41.80
C ASP A 184 -7.05 8.12 42.96
N ALA A 185 -8.32 8.53 42.76
CA ALA A 185 -9.35 8.87 43.75
C ALA A 185 -9.07 9.92 44.84
N ALA A 186 -9.63 11.12 44.67
CA ALA A 186 -10.75 11.67 45.47
C ALA A 186 -10.84 13.22 45.32
N ALA A 187 -12.04 13.74 45.09
CA ALA A 187 -12.33 15.18 45.01
C ALA A 187 -12.36 15.86 46.42
N PRO A 188 -12.51 17.20 46.52
CA PRO A 188 -11.50 18.19 46.87
C PRO A 188 -11.65 18.74 48.32
N PRO A 189 -10.85 19.75 48.76
CA PRO A 189 -11.33 21.14 48.60
C PRO A 189 -10.24 22.18 48.28
N ALA A 190 -10.72 23.33 47.79
CA ALA A 190 -9.99 24.57 47.51
C ALA A 190 -9.21 25.13 48.73
N ASN A 191 -8.09 25.80 48.48
CA ASN A 191 -7.83 27.21 48.88
C ASN A 191 -6.43 27.70 48.44
N ASP A 192 -6.33 29.01 48.34
CA ASP A 192 -5.33 29.92 47.80
C ASP A 192 -3.88 29.86 48.33
N ASN A 193 -3.01 30.45 47.50
CA ASN A 193 -1.92 31.39 47.83
C ASN A 193 -0.47 30.90 47.98
N ALA A 194 0.36 31.43 47.07
CA ALA A 194 1.73 31.94 47.18
C ALA A 194 2.85 31.19 47.94
N GLY A 195 4.00 31.12 47.26
CA GLY A 195 5.26 31.58 47.85
C GLY A 195 6.38 30.56 48.06
N ASN A 196 7.36 30.63 47.15
CA ASN A 196 8.80 30.70 47.41
C ASN A 196 9.60 29.53 48.04
N ASN A 197 10.67 29.20 47.30
CA ASN A 197 12.04 28.80 47.68
C ASN A 197 12.37 27.51 48.47
N ASP A 198 13.45 26.93 47.94
CA ASP A 198 14.60 26.36 48.64
C ASP A 198 14.53 24.94 49.21
N ASN A 199 15.25 24.09 48.47
CA ASN A 199 16.53 23.54 48.89
C ASN A 199 16.54 22.11 49.46
N ASN A 200 17.48 21.38 48.86
CA ASN A 200 18.35 20.40 49.46
C ASN A 200 17.87 18.95 49.59
N ASN A 201 18.56 18.10 48.85
CA ASN A 201 19.53 17.13 49.39
C ASN A 201 19.23 15.72 48.86
N ASN A 202 20.11 15.16 48.04
CA ASN A 202 21.20 14.31 48.54
C ASN A 202 22.04 13.72 47.39
N ASN A 203 23.35 13.88 47.53
CA ASN A 203 24.44 12.93 47.31
C ASN A 203 24.25 11.77 46.32
N ASN A 204 25.15 11.69 45.33
CA ASN A 204 26.40 10.89 45.35
C ASN A 204 26.13 9.39 45.50
N ASN A 205 26.44 8.61 44.47
CA ASN A 205 27.80 8.10 44.32
C ASN A 205 28.02 7.47 42.95
N ASP A 206 29.26 7.62 42.49
CA ASP A 206 29.97 6.92 41.42
C ASP A 206 29.55 5.44 41.25
N ASP A 207 29.44 4.95 40.02
CA ASP A 207 30.60 4.34 39.35
C ASP A 207 30.31 4.03 37.89
N ALA A 208 31.34 4.22 37.07
CA ALA A 208 31.32 3.95 35.64
C ALA A 208 31.56 2.46 35.39
N GLN A 209 30.72 1.83 34.57
CA GLN A 209 31.13 0.65 33.82
C GLN A 209 30.54 0.69 32.40
N ASN A 210 31.48 0.70 31.45
CA ASN A 210 31.30 0.52 30.02
C ASN A 210 30.36 -0.65 29.68
N ASP A 211 29.44 -0.42 28.76
CA ASP A 211 29.21 -1.35 27.65
C ASP A 211 28.97 -0.56 26.35
N ALA A 212 29.71 -0.95 25.32
CA ALA A 212 29.66 -0.40 23.96
C ALA A 212 28.39 -0.87 23.21
N PRO A 213 28.03 -0.27 22.06
CA PRO A 213 26.65 -0.19 21.61
C PRO A 213 26.17 -1.50 20.98
N ALA A 214 25.02 -2.00 21.44
CA ALA A 214 24.27 -2.97 20.68
C ALA A 214 23.68 -2.27 19.45
N ALA A 215 24.14 -2.69 18.28
CA ALA A 215 23.60 -2.31 16.99
C ALA A 215 22.09 -2.61 16.95
N GLN A 216 21.28 -1.56 16.78
CA GLN A 216 19.86 -1.71 16.57
C GLN A 216 19.63 -2.01 15.08
N PRO A 217 18.99 -3.13 14.72
CA PRO A 217 18.74 -3.47 13.34
C PRO A 217 17.64 -2.57 12.78
N THR A 218 17.94 -2.10 11.58
CA THR A 218 17.07 -1.48 10.60
C THR A 218 15.93 -2.39 10.18
N SER A 219 14.70 -1.86 10.10
CA SER A 219 13.68 -2.28 9.11
C SER A 219 12.51 -1.27 9.04
N PRO A 220 12.03 -0.90 7.83
CA PRO A 220 10.85 -0.06 7.61
C PRO A 220 9.57 -0.85 7.20
N ALA A 221 8.40 -0.23 7.49
CA ALA A 221 7.05 -0.31 6.89
C ALA A 221 6.32 -1.68 6.74
N GLY A 222 5.03 -1.87 7.10
CA GLY A 222 4.02 -1.00 7.74
C GLY A 222 2.62 -1.67 7.74
N ALA A 223 1.75 -1.30 8.70
CA ALA A 223 0.28 -1.23 8.59
C ALA A 223 -0.38 -0.84 9.93
N ALA A 224 -1.44 -0.01 9.94
CA ALA A 224 -2.33 0.13 11.11
C ALA A 224 -3.49 -0.86 11.08
N GLY A 225 -3.22 -2.06 10.60
CA GLY A 225 -3.34 -3.24 11.44
C GLY A 225 -2.11 -4.05 11.10
N GLY A 226 -1.35 -4.55 12.07
CA GLY A 226 -0.17 -5.37 11.78
C GLY A 226 -0.44 -6.39 10.67
N ILE A 227 0.59 -6.80 9.95
CA ILE A 227 0.48 -7.76 8.83
C ILE A 227 -0.42 -8.94 9.26
N ASP A 228 -1.58 -9.04 8.61
CA ASP A 228 -2.63 -10.02 8.93
C ASP A 228 -2.87 -10.89 7.69
N PHE A 229 -2.30 -12.07 7.72
CA PHE A 229 -2.45 -13.14 6.74
C PHE A 229 -3.80 -13.87 6.86
N GLY A 230 -4.64 -13.48 7.81
CA GLY A 230 -5.95 -14.03 8.07
C GLY A 230 -5.87 -15.46 8.59
N LEU A 231 -6.47 -16.39 7.85
CA LEU A 231 -6.53 -17.80 8.21
C LEU A 231 -5.25 -18.59 7.92
N CYS A 232 -4.26 -17.98 7.27
CA CYS A 232 -3.09 -18.69 6.76
C CYS A 232 -1.79 -18.25 7.43
N VAL A 233 -0.82 -19.16 7.47
CA VAL A 233 0.58 -18.86 7.76
C VAL A 233 1.39 -19.04 6.46
N PRO A 234 1.80 -17.98 5.75
CA PRO A 234 2.29 -18.06 4.36
C PRO A 234 3.74 -18.54 4.22
N THR A 235 4.14 -19.57 4.97
CA THR A 235 5.50 -20.12 4.96
C THR A 235 5.67 -21.27 3.96
N MET A 236 6.92 -21.59 3.65
CA MET A 236 7.30 -22.75 2.85
C MET A 236 8.45 -23.55 3.49
N ASP A 237 8.55 -24.83 3.17
CA ASP A 237 9.66 -25.69 3.55
C ASP A 237 10.49 -26.11 2.33
N PHE A 238 11.72 -26.56 2.58
CA PHE A 238 12.59 -27.18 1.58
C PHE A 238 13.08 -28.52 2.12
N VAL A 239 12.59 -29.63 1.54
CA VAL A 239 12.79 -30.96 2.09
C VAL A 239 13.22 -31.93 1.01
N ALA A 240 14.24 -32.73 1.31
CA ALA A 240 14.72 -33.83 0.46
C ALA A 240 13.81 -35.06 0.55
N GLY A 241 13.61 -35.74 -0.58
CA GLY A 241 13.04 -37.08 -0.58
C GLY A 241 11.55 -37.17 -0.27
N ARG A 242 10.76 -36.17 -0.69
CA ARG A 242 9.30 -36.24 -0.58
C ARG A 242 8.73 -37.45 -1.35
N PRO A 243 7.56 -37.98 -0.95
CA PRO A 243 6.94 -39.11 -1.63
C PRO A 243 6.82 -38.87 -3.14
N GLY A 244 7.39 -39.78 -3.95
CA GLY A 244 7.42 -39.65 -5.41
C GLY A 244 8.67 -38.96 -5.99
N ARG A 245 9.60 -38.51 -5.14
CA ARG A 245 10.91 -37.92 -5.53
C ARG A 245 12.08 -38.82 -5.17
N GLN A 246 13.26 -38.54 -5.74
CA GLN A 246 14.48 -39.23 -5.34
C GLN A 246 14.87 -38.86 -3.89
N PRO A 247 15.54 -39.75 -3.12
CA PRO A 247 15.86 -39.49 -1.71
C PRO A 247 16.65 -38.20 -1.44
N ASN A 248 17.44 -37.73 -2.41
CA ASN A 248 18.25 -36.52 -2.31
C ASN A 248 17.68 -35.33 -3.11
N GLU A 249 16.54 -35.50 -3.80
CA GLU A 249 15.89 -34.43 -4.55
C GLU A 249 15.07 -33.58 -3.57
N SER A 250 15.50 -32.33 -3.40
CA SER A 250 14.90 -31.38 -2.47
C SER A 250 13.92 -30.46 -3.19
N THR A 251 12.75 -30.26 -2.59
CA THR A 251 11.64 -29.52 -3.19
C THR A 251 10.98 -28.59 -2.20
N PHE A 252 10.46 -27.49 -2.74
CA PHE A 252 9.69 -26.48 -2.03
C PHE A 252 8.20 -26.87 -1.95
N LEU A 253 7.55 -26.58 -0.83
CA LEU A 253 6.11 -26.74 -0.68
C LEU A 253 5.57 -25.73 0.35
N PRO A 254 4.35 -25.19 0.21
CA PRO A 254 3.73 -24.43 1.29
C PRO A 254 3.54 -25.33 2.51
N THR A 255 3.76 -24.78 3.70
CA THR A 255 3.59 -25.52 4.96
C THR A 255 2.20 -25.39 5.56
N ASP A 256 1.50 -24.30 5.24
CA ASP A 256 0.12 -24.07 5.69
C ASP A 256 -0.90 -24.84 4.83
N GLU A 257 -1.85 -25.50 5.48
CA GLU A 257 -2.80 -26.42 4.83
C GLU A 257 -3.70 -25.73 3.80
N LEU A 258 -4.12 -24.48 4.05
CA LEU A 258 -4.96 -23.73 3.12
C LEU A 258 -4.15 -23.29 1.90
N THR A 259 -2.93 -22.80 2.10
CA THR A 259 -2.07 -22.40 0.99
C THR A 259 -1.59 -23.60 0.15
N LYS A 260 -1.39 -24.76 0.80
CA LYS A 260 -0.94 -26.02 0.21
C LYS A 260 -2.02 -26.78 -0.56
N GLN A 261 -3.31 -26.54 -0.30
CA GLN A 261 -4.38 -27.37 -0.86
C GLN A 261 -4.34 -27.47 -2.40
N GLY A 262 -4.06 -28.66 -2.93
CA GLY A 262 -3.97 -28.89 -4.39
C GLY A 262 -2.65 -28.43 -5.02
N GLN A 263 -1.70 -27.91 -4.23
CA GLN A 263 -0.33 -27.64 -4.66
C GLN A 263 0.53 -28.90 -4.53
N GLN A 264 1.26 -29.25 -5.58
CA GLN A 264 2.31 -30.27 -5.53
C GLN A 264 3.67 -29.63 -5.22
N ASP A 265 4.63 -30.46 -4.83
CA ASP A 265 6.00 -30.00 -4.58
C ASP A 265 6.66 -29.44 -5.85
N ALA A 266 7.52 -28.43 -5.69
CA ALA A 266 8.16 -27.77 -6.82
C ALA A 266 9.67 -27.62 -6.62
N LEU A 267 10.42 -27.77 -7.70
CA LEU A 267 11.86 -27.45 -7.74
C LEU A 267 12.12 -25.94 -7.86
N ASN A 268 11.12 -25.18 -8.35
CA ASN A 268 11.22 -23.74 -8.52
C ASN A 268 10.46 -23.04 -7.38
N PRO A 269 11.15 -22.29 -6.49
CA PRO A 269 10.52 -21.60 -5.37
C PRO A 269 9.49 -20.57 -5.82
N ASN A 270 9.66 -19.95 -7.01
CA ASN A 270 8.72 -18.96 -7.54
C ASN A 270 7.33 -19.56 -7.82
N ILE A 271 7.21 -20.87 -8.04
CA ILE A 271 5.90 -21.54 -8.19
C ILE A 271 5.17 -21.56 -6.83
N ILE A 272 5.93 -21.77 -5.75
CA ILE A 272 5.40 -21.86 -4.39
C ILE A 272 5.06 -20.48 -3.84
N THR A 273 5.90 -19.47 -4.04
CA THR A 273 5.62 -18.08 -3.61
C THR A 273 4.39 -17.51 -4.31
N ASN A 274 4.27 -17.70 -5.64
CA ASN A 274 3.07 -17.35 -6.40
C ASN A 274 1.81 -17.99 -5.79
N ARG A 275 1.87 -19.30 -5.55
CA ARG A 275 0.77 -20.06 -4.97
C ARG A 275 0.34 -19.46 -3.62
N ILE A 276 1.30 -19.22 -2.73
CA ILE A 276 1.03 -18.68 -1.40
C ILE A 276 0.37 -17.30 -1.49
N CYS A 277 0.92 -16.37 -2.28
CA CYS A 277 0.34 -15.03 -2.42
C CYS A 277 -1.05 -15.02 -3.09
N ASP A 278 -1.31 -15.95 -4.01
CA ASP A 278 -2.63 -16.11 -4.59
C ASP A 278 -3.65 -16.62 -3.57
N GLN A 279 -3.25 -17.55 -2.69
CA GLN A 279 -4.13 -18.07 -1.64
C GLN A 279 -4.44 -17.01 -0.57
N LEU A 280 -3.49 -16.09 -0.29
CA LEU A 280 -3.74 -14.94 0.60
C LEU A 280 -4.96 -14.10 0.17
N THR A 281 -5.20 -13.99 -1.14
CA THR A 281 -6.36 -13.27 -1.69
C THR A 281 -7.62 -14.12 -1.76
N ASN A 282 -7.49 -15.41 -2.09
CA ASN A 282 -8.63 -16.24 -2.47
C ASN A 282 -9.27 -17.00 -1.30
N VAL A 283 -8.48 -17.44 -0.31
CA VAL A 283 -8.95 -18.34 0.74
C VAL A 283 -8.53 -17.91 2.14
N CYS A 284 -7.43 -17.18 2.29
CA CYS A 284 -6.91 -16.81 3.60
C CYS A 284 -7.57 -15.58 4.20
N GLN A 285 -8.29 -14.78 3.40
CA GLN A 285 -8.88 -13.51 3.83
C GLN A 285 -7.86 -12.49 4.34
N ALA A 286 -6.62 -12.51 3.84
CA ALA A 286 -5.56 -11.62 4.28
C ALA A 286 -5.89 -10.14 4.01
N ASN A 287 -5.38 -9.26 4.87
CA ASN A 287 -5.47 -7.82 4.68
C ASN A 287 -4.56 -7.34 3.52
N GLN A 288 -4.70 -6.08 3.11
CA GLN A 288 -3.95 -5.57 1.96
C GLN A 288 -2.44 -5.50 2.25
N ALA A 289 -2.04 -5.14 3.47
CA ALA A 289 -0.64 -5.07 3.89
C ALA A 289 0.07 -6.44 3.81
N ALA A 290 -0.62 -7.52 4.18
CA ALA A 290 -0.14 -8.88 4.04
C ALA A 290 0.03 -9.32 2.57
N LYS A 291 -0.86 -8.87 1.68
CA LYS A 291 -0.75 -9.12 0.24
C LYS A 291 0.43 -8.37 -0.37
N ASP A 292 0.59 -7.10 0.00
CA ASP A 292 1.69 -6.26 -0.46
C ASP A 292 3.03 -6.81 0.05
N ARG A 293 3.09 -7.25 1.32
CA ARG A 293 4.25 -7.95 1.88
C ARG A 293 4.58 -9.22 1.11
N CYS A 294 3.58 -10.04 0.81
CA CYS A 294 3.79 -11.28 0.06
C CYS A 294 4.38 -11.02 -1.33
N ARG A 295 3.90 -9.99 -2.05
CA ARG A 295 4.43 -9.61 -3.36
C ARG A 295 5.86 -9.05 -3.27
N SER A 296 6.15 -8.20 -2.28
CA SER A 296 7.52 -7.71 -2.05
C SER A 296 8.51 -8.85 -1.74
N CYS A 297 8.11 -9.81 -0.90
CA CYS A 297 8.94 -10.99 -0.61
C CYS A 297 9.10 -11.90 -1.83
N GLN A 298 8.08 -11.97 -2.68
CA GLN A 298 8.16 -12.71 -3.93
C GLN A 298 9.20 -12.12 -4.88
N ASP A 299 9.23 -10.80 -5.04
CA ASP A 299 10.22 -10.10 -5.86
C ASP A 299 11.64 -10.33 -5.31
N GLN A 300 11.80 -10.34 -3.97
CA GLN A 300 13.07 -10.64 -3.32
C GLN A 300 13.56 -12.07 -3.63
N ILE A 301 12.67 -13.07 -3.56
CA ILE A 301 13.05 -14.47 -3.89
C ILE A 301 13.40 -14.62 -5.37
N GLU A 302 12.67 -13.94 -6.25
CA GLU A 302 13.00 -13.93 -7.67
C GLU A 302 14.39 -13.32 -7.93
N ALA A 303 14.71 -12.21 -7.26
CA ALA A 303 16.01 -11.54 -7.35
C ALA A 303 17.16 -12.39 -6.78
N LEU A 304 16.93 -13.20 -5.74
CA LEU A 304 17.95 -14.09 -5.18
C LEU A 304 18.38 -15.18 -6.18
N GLY A 305 17.43 -15.72 -6.96
CA GLY A 305 17.69 -16.76 -7.95
C GLY A 305 18.20 -18.09 -7.40
N THR A 306 18.32 -18.24 -6.07
CA THR A 306 18.73 -19.46 -5.38
C THR A 306 17.59 -20.49 -5.35
N ARG A 307 17.93 -21.77 -5.14
CA ARG A 307 16.98 -22.90 -5.13
C ARG A 307 17.34 -23.93 -4.06
N ASP A 308 17.70 -23.44 -2.89
CA ASP A 308 18.13 -24.25 -1.76
C ASP A 308 17.45 -23.78 -0.46
N GLN A 309 17.88 -24.34 0.68
CA GLN A 309 17.33 -24.02 1.99
C GLN A 309 17.36 -22.51 2.27
N THR A 310 18.39 -21.79 1.82
CA THR A 310 18.50 -20.34 2.05
C THR A 310 17.38 -19.57 1.36
N THR A 311 16.80 -20.11 0.29
CA THR A 311 15.63 -19.51 -0.38
C THR A 311 14.36 -19.66 0.45
N ALA A 312 14.15 -20.83 1.07
CA ALA A 312 13.01 -21.06 1.96
C ALA A 312 13.13 -20.20 3.23
N ASP A 313 14.34 -20.12 3.79
CA ASP A 313 14.64 -19.29 4.97
C ASP A 313 14.43 -17.81 4.65
N ALA A 314 14.99 -17.30 3.54
CA ALA A 314 14.83 -15.91 3.11
C ALA A 314 13.36 -15.54 2.87
N TRP A 315 12.55 -16.48 2.36
CA TRP A 315 11.12 -16.26 2.19
C TRP A 315 10.43 -16.18 3.54
N ASN A 316 10.61 -17.18 4.39
CA ASN A 316 9.96 -17.27 5.70
C ASN A 316 10.32 -16.06 6.58
N ASP A 317 11.59 -15.66 6.57
CA ASP A 317 12.07 -14.45 7.24
C ASP A 317 11.42 -13.21 6.64
N CYS A 318 11.37 -13.08 5.32
CA CYS A 318 10.71 -11.94 4.70
C CYS A 318 9.23 -11.89 5.09
N VAL A 319 8.45 -12.95 4.88
CA VAL A 319 7.00 -12.89 5.11
C VAL A 319 6.62 -12.79 6.59
N LEU A 320 7.43 -13.30 7.53
CA LEU A 320 7.11 -13.27 8.96
C LEU A 320 7.80 -12.16 9.77
N ASN A 321 8.74 -11.42 9.19
CA ASN A 321 9.41 -10.33 9.90
C ASN A 321 8.41 -9.23 10.30
N GLY A 322 8.36 -8.91 11.60
CA GLY A 322 7.49 -7.89 12.17
C GLY A 322 6.04 -8.33 12.34
N VAL A 323 5.76 -9.64 12.29
CA VAL A 323 4.41 -10.20 12.46
C VAL A 323 4.26 -10.79 13.86
N ASP A 324 3.27 -10.31 14.63
CA ASP A 324 2.96 -10.89 15.94
C ASP A 324 2.38 -12.31 15.77
N ALA A 325 2.99 -13.29 16.45
CA ALA A 325 2.63 -14.71 16.36
C ALA A 325 1.17 -15.04 16.79
N GLY A 326 0.42 -14.05 17.29
CA GLY A 326 -0.97 -14.19 17.73
C GLY A 326 -2.02 -13.64 16.75
N ALA A 327 -1.63 -13.02 15.63
CA ALA A 327 -2.59 -12.39 14.70
C ALA A 327 -3.07 -13.31 13.56
N ASN A 328 -2.38 -14.43 13.28
CA ASN A 328 -2.64 -15.27 12.11
C ASN A 328 -2.98 -16.72 12.50
N GLY A 329 -4.20 -17.12 12.15
CA GLY A 329 -4.86 -18.44 12.28
C GLY A 329 -4.14 -19.59 13.00
N GLY A 330 -4.41 -19.74 14.29
CA GLY A 330 -4.31 -21.02 14.99
C GLY A 330 -5.67 -21.41 15.58
N ALA A 331 -6.54 -22.04 14.79
CA ALA A 331 -7.55 -22.92 15.37
C ALA A 331 -6.84 -24.19 15.86
N ALA A 332 -6.22 -24.11 17.04
CA ALA A 332 -6.07 -25.27 17.90
C ALA A 332 -7.42 -25.47 18.63
N PRO A 333 -7.82 -26.72 18.87
CA PRO A 333 -9.12 -27.03 19.45
C PRO A 333 -9.24 -26.45 20.87
N VAL A 334 -10.47 -26.22 21.29
CA VAL A 334 -10.83 -25.79 22.64
C VAL A 334 -10.40 -26.83 23.67
N ASP A 335 -9.19 -26.68 24.19
CA ASP A 335 -8.68 -27.48 25.30
C ASP A 335 -8.16 -26.50 26.37
N ASP A 336 -8.97 -26.29 27.41
CA ASP A 336 -8.64 -25.55 28.63
C ASP A 336 -7.32 -26.05 29.26
N ALA A 337 -6.57 -25.12 29.87
CA ALA A 337 -5.58 -25.46 30.91
C ALA A 337 -6.06 -24.90 32.26
N PRO A 338 -5.70 -25.47 33.43
CA PRO A 338 -4.91 -26.68 33.70
C PRO A 338 -5.60 -27.69 34.65
N ALA A 339 -4.99 -28.88 34.72
CA ALA A 339 -5.11 -29.97 35.70
C ALA A 339 -6.03 -29.81 36.93
N ASN A 340 -6.99 -30.74 37.07
CA ASN A 340 -7.10 -31.60 38.26
C ASN A 340 -7.83 -32.92 37.90
N PRO A 341 -7.45 -34.08 38.48
CA PRO A 341 -7.85 -35.41 38.00
C PRO A 341 -9.11 -35.92 38.69
N VAL A 342 -9.94 -36.71 37.98
CA VAL A 342 -10.62 -37.92 38.49
C VAL A 342 -11.33 -38.67 37.35
N ASP A 343 -10.84 -39.88 37.10
CA ASP A 343 -11.51 -41.17 36.91
C ASP A 343 -12.78 -41.35 36.04
N ASP A 344 -12.58 -42.29 35.10
CA ASP A 344 -13.39 -43.48 34.76
C ASP A 344 -14.49 -43.47 33.66
N ASP A 345 -14.22 -44.39 32.72
CA ASP A 345 -15.09 -45.33 32.01
C ASP A 345 -15.90 -44.95 30.74
N ALA A 346 -15.34 -45.42 29.62
CA ALA A 346 -15.86 -46.50 28.76
C ALA A 346 -16.83 -46.22 27.57
N ALA A 347 -16.37 -46.76 26.42
CA ALA A 347 -17.08 -47.58 25.41
C ALA A 347 -17.63 -46.97 24.09
N ALA A 348 -16.93 -47.33 22.99
CA ALA A 348 -17.37 -47.98 21.73
C ALA A 348 -18.53 -47.42 20.84
N ALA A 349 -18.13 -46.88 19.66
CA ALA A 349 -18.49 -47.17 18.23
C ALA A 349 -19.75 -47.99 17.81
N PRO A 350 -20.16 -48.09 16.49
CA PRO A 350 -20.18 -47.17 15.31
C PRO A 350 -21.46 -47.31 14.38
N ASN A 351 -21.38 -46.86 13.10
CA ASN A 351 -22.17 -47.19 11.86
C ASN A 351 -23.45 -46.36 11.54
N ASP A 352 -23.93 -46.06 10.30
CA ASP A 352 -23.66 -46.32 8.85
C ASP A 352 -24.42 -45.23 8.02
N ASP A 353 -23.88 -44.62 6.94
CA ASP A 353 -24.04 -44.88 5.48
C ASP A 353 -25.32 -44.34 4.75
N ALA A 354 -25.12 -44.02 3.46
CA ALA A 354 -26.02 -43.65 2.33
C ALA A 354 -26.43 -42.16 2.18
N GLY A 355 -26.36 -41.49 1.03
CA GLY A 355 -26.10 -41.88 -0.37
C GLY A 355 -26.92 -41.00 -1.33
N SER A 356 -26.43 -40.82 -2.57
CA SER A 356 -27.05 -40.14 -3.76
C SER A 356 -26.92 -38.61 -3.82
N GLY A 357 -26.37 -37.95 -4.84
CA GLY A 357 -26.16 -38.31 -6.25
C GLY A 357 -27.13 -37.54 -7.14
N ASN A 358 -26.68 -36.50 -7.85
CA ASN A 358 -27.16 -36.16 -9.20
C ASN A 358 -26.25 -35.14 -9.90
N GLY A 359 -25.66 -35.55 -11.02
CA GLY A 359 -24.99 -34.66 -11.96
C GLY A 359 -25.95 -34.26 -13.08
N ASN A 360 -25.75 -33.07 -13.65
CA ASN A 360 -26.31 -32.75 -14.96
C ASN A 360 -25.34 -31.83 -15.72
N GLY A 361 -24.73 -32.38 -16.76
CA GLY A 361 -24.04 -31.61 -17.78
C GLY A 361 -24.98 -31.29 -18.93
N ASN A 362 -24.83 -30.11 -19.52
CA ASN A 362 -25.32 -29.86 -20.88
C ASN A 362 -24.41 -28.85 -21.56
N GLY A 363 -23.80 -29.26 -22.67
CA GLY A 363 -23.18 -28.36 -23.65
C GLY A 363 -24.01 -28.35 -24.92
N ASN A 364 -24.07 -27.21 -25.62
CA ASN A 364 -24.09 -27.18 -27.09
C ASN A 364 -23.98 -25.76 -27.71
N VAL A 365 -22.97 -25.61 -28.58
CA VAL A 365 -22.76 -24.83 -29.84
C VAL A 365 -23.46 -23.50 -30.16
N GLY A 366 -22.69 -22.61 -30.81
CA GLY A 366 -23.19 -21.71 -31.86
C GLY A 366 -22.21 -20.63 -32.34
N ASN A 367 -21.51 -20.88 -33.45
CA ASN A 367 -20.63 -19.95 -34.19
C ASN A 367 -21.41 -18.94 -35.05
N GLY A 368 -20.94 -17.69 -35.19
CA GLY A 368 -21.50 -16.70 -36.12
C GLY A 368 -20.73 -15.38 -36.20
N ASN A 369 -20.01 -15.17 -37.31
CA ASN A 369 -19.22 -14.00 -37.69
C ASN A 369 -20.10 -12.88 -38.32
N GLY A 370 -19.79 -11.60 -38.10
CA GLY A 370 -20.44 -10.47 -38.79
C GLY A 370 -20.01 -9.06 -38.36
N ASN A 371 -19.23 -8.41 -39.22
CA ASN A 371 -18.66 -7.05 -39.12
C ASN A 371 -19.70 -5.93 -39.40
N GLY A 372 -19.57 -4.75 -38.75
CA GLY A 372 -20.27 -3.52 -39.16
C GLY A 372 -20.32 -2.39 -38.12
N ASN A 373 -19.59 -1.30 -38.36
CA ASN A 373 -19.44 -0.10 -37.54
C ASN A 373 -20.70 0.78 -37.38
N ASN A 374 -20.89 1.41 -36.21
CA ASN A 374 -20.97 2.88 -35.97
C ASN A 374 -21.87 3.28 -34.77
N ASN A 375 -21.24 4.06 -33.88
CA ASN A 375 -21.73 4.93 -32.79
C ASN A 375 -23.24 5.29 -32.74
N ASN A 376 -23.93 5.00 -31.63
CA ASN A 376 -24.58 5.99 -30.74
C ASN A 376 -25.13 5.33 -29.44
N VAL A 377 -25.20 6.14 -28.39
CA VAL A 377 -25.48 5.88 -26.96
C VAL A 377 -26.90 5.34 -26.67
N SER A 378 -27.04 4.31 -25.82
CA SER A 378 -28.07 4.19 -24.75
C SER A 378 -27.86 2.97 -23.82
N ASN A 379 -28.45 3.06 -22.62
CA ASN A 379 -28.29 2.22 -21.43
C ASN A 379 -28.78 0.76 -21.55
N ASP A 380 -28.02 -0.12 -20.85
CA ASP A 380 -28.39 -1.37 -20.18
C ASP A 380 -28.95 -2.56 -20.99
N ASP A 381 -28.40 -3.74 -20.70
CA ASP A 381 -28.74 -5.08 -21.22
C ASP A 381 -28.26 -5.47 -22.64
N THR A 382 -26.94 -5.54 -22.84
CA THR A 382 -26.36 -6.36 -23.93
C THR A 382 -25.74 -7.61 -23.33
N THR A 383 -26.55 -8.66 -23.18
CA THR A 383 -26.03 -9.98 -22.89
C THR A 383 -25.17 -10.48 -24.08
N GLY A 384 -23.97 -11.00 -23.81
CA GLY A 384 -23.09 -11.60 -24.82
C GLY A 384 -22.20 -10.64 -25.64
N THR A 385 -22.07 -9.37 -25.26
CA THR A 385 -21.08 -8.44 -25.87
C THR A 385 -19.93 -8.16 -24.90
N ASN A 386 -18.70 -8.08 -25.43
CA ASN A 386 -17.52 -7.71 -24.65
C ASN A 386 -17.66 -6.30 -24.05
N VAL A 387 -17.69 -6.20 -22.72
CA VAL A 387 -17.80 -4.93 -21.99
C VAL A 387 -16.45 -4.37 -21.50
N GLN A 388 -15.35 -5.09 -21.77
CA GLN A 388 -13.95 -4.66 -21.63
C GLN A 388 -13.55 -3.84 -22.87
N THR A 389 -12.95 -2.65 -22.68
CA THR A 389 -12.59 -1.74 -23.78
C THR A 389 -11.11 -1.76 -24.16
N PHE A 390 -10.29 -2.55 -23.47
CA PHE A 390 -8.87 -2.69 -23.79
C PHE A 390 -8.67 -3.45 -25.10
N THR A 391 -7.80 -2.94 -25.98
CA THR A 391 -7.56 -3.50 -27.32
C THR A 391 -6.12 -3.92 -27.57
N GLY A 392 -5.21 -3.75 -26.61
CA GLY A 392 -3.81 -4.21 -26.73
C GLY A 392 -3.77 -5.72 -26.97
N SER A 393 -2.89 -6.20 -27.85
CA SER A 393 -2.88 -7.61 -28.30
C SER A 393 -1.49 -8.22 -28.51
N VAL A 394 -0.46 -7.61 -27.92
CA VAL A 394 0.89 -8.15 -27.80
C VAL A 394 0.82 -9.55 -27.18
N GLY A 395 1.35 -10.54 -27.90
CA GLY A 395 1.44 -11.95 -27.49
C GLY A 395 0.12 -12.71 -27.29
N ALA A 396 -1.00 -12.05 -27.02
CA ALA A 396 -2.32 -12.65 -26.89
C ALA A 396 -3.43 -11.62 -27.11
N GLN A 397 -4.53 -12.06 -27.72
CA GLN A 397 -5.72 -11.25 -27.93
C GLN A 397 -6.39 -10.88 -26.60
N PRO A 398 -7.05 -9.71 -26.52
CA PRO A 398 -7.88 -9.34 -25.38
C PRO A 398 -8.89 -10.45 -25.05
N VAL A 399 -9.02 -10.73 -23.76
CA VAL A 399 -10.01 -11.68 -23.27
C VAL A 399 -11.33 -10.91 -23.08
N PRO A 400 -12.47 -11.40 -23.60
CA PRO A 400 -13.73 -10.72 -23.37
C PRO A 400 -14.18 -10.78 -21.91
N VAL A 401 -14.76 -9.69 -21.43
CA VAL A 401 -15.66 -9.69 -20.27
C VAL A 401 -17.07 -9.65 -20.82
N GLU A 402 -17.80 -10.76 -20.76
CA GLU A 402 -19.18 -10.83 -21.23
C GLU A 402 -20.12 -10.41 -20.10
N ASN A 403 -21.01 -9.46 -20.36
CA ASN A 403 -22.16 -9.27 -19.48
C ASN A 403 -23.21 -10.29 -19.88
N VAL A 404 -23.73 -11.10 -18.96
CA VAL A 404 -24.77 -12.13 -19.20
C VAL A 404 -26.01 -11.91 -18.32
N GLY A 405 -26.03 -10.84 -17.53
CA GLY A 405 -27.12 -10.54 -16.59
C GLY A 405 -27.14 -11.48 -15.36
N GLY A 406 -28.13 -11.27 -14.48
CA GLY A 406 -28.30 -12.06 -13.25
C GLY A 406 -27.39 -11.63 -12.09
N ALA A 407 -27.31 -12.47 -11.04
CA ALA A 407 -26.62 -12.12 -9.78
C ALA A 407 -25.08 -12.05 -9.90
N ARG A 408 -24.50 -12.73 -10.89
CA ARG A 408 -23.06 -12.67 -11.23
C ARG A 408 -22.92 -12.32 -12.71
N PRO A 409 -23.17 -11.05 -13.07
CA PRO A 409 -23.45 -10.68 -14.45
C PRO A 409 -22.23 -10.68 -15.36
N PHE A 410 -21.00 -10.71 -14.83
CA PHE A 410 -19.79 -10.63 -15.66
C PHE A 410 -19.11 -12.00 -15.78
N VAL A 411 -18.79 -12.43 -17.00
CA VAL A 411 -18.16 -13.73 -17.28
C VAL A 411 -16.85 -13.56 -18.05
N VAL A 412 -15.81 -14.27 -17.61
CA VAL A 412 -14.48 -14.30 -18.25
C VAL A 412 -14.02 -15.75 -18.36
N LYS A 413 -13.93 -16.29 -19.58
CA LYS A 413 -13.58 -17.71 -19.82
C LYS A 413 -14.36 -18.71 -18.94
N GLY A 414 -15.63 -18.43 -18.66
CA GLY A 414 -16.50 -19.28 -17.83
C GLY A 414 -16.48 -18.96 -16.33
N ASP A 415 -15.54 -18.15 -15.84
CA ASP A 415 -15.56 -17.63 -14.47
C ASP A 415 -16.57 -16.49 -14.38
N SER A 416 -17.51 -16.56 -13.43
CA SER A 416 -18.53 -15.51 -13.22
C SER A 416 -18.15 -14.58 -12.06
N PHE A 417 -18.53 -13.30 -12.13
CA PHE A 417 -18.20 -12.27 -11.16
C PHE A 417 -19.40 -11.37 -10.87
N VAL A 418 -19.50 -10.91 -9.62
CA VAL A 418 -20.53 -9.97 -9.16
C VAL A 418 -20.25 -8.53 -9.59
N ASN A 419 -18.98 -8.15 -9.71
CA ASN A 419 -18.56 -6.79 -10.03
C ASN A 419 -17.65 -6.77 -11.27
N PHE A 420 -17.76 -5.70 -12.05
CA PHE A 420 -17.01 -5.54 -13.30
C PHE A 420 -15.52 -5.45 -13.05
N GLY A 421 -15.07 -4.78 -11.98
CA GLY A 421 -13.64 -4.59 -11.68
C GLY A 421 -12.89 -5.92 -11.56
N ALA A 422 -13.42 -6.86 -10.78
CA ALA A 422 -12.83 -8.19 -10.60
C ALA A 422 -12.84 -9.01 -11.89
N ALA A 423 -13.92 -8.94 -12.68
CA ALA A 423 -13.98 -9.59 -13.98
C ALA A 423 -12.93 -8.99 -14.96
N CYS A 424 -12.81 -7.66 -14.95
CA CYS A 424 -11.89 -6.92 -15.80
C CYS A 424 -10.44 -7.27 -15.47
N GLN A 425 -10.09 -7.33 -14.18
CA GLN A 425 -8.77 -7.76 -13.72
C GLN A 425 -8.47 -9.20 -14.15
N ARG A 426 -9.41 -10.12 -13.93
CA ARG A 426 -9.29 -11.52 -14.39
C ARG A 426 -9.02 -11.60 -15.88
N SER A 427 -9.72 -10.78 -16.68
CA SER A 427 -9.51 -10.71 -18.13
C SER A 427 -8.09 -10.27 -18.49
N CYS A 428 -7.52 -9.31 -17.77
CA CYS A 428 -6.13 -8.86 -17.99
C CYS A 428 -5.12 -9.95 -17.62
N ASP A 429 -5.32 -10.63 -16.48
CA ASP A 429 -4.41 -11.70 -16.03
C ASP A 429 -4.43 -12.89 -16.99
N VAL A 430 -5.61 -13.27 -17.48
CA VAL A 430 -5.77 -14.33 -18.48
C VAL A 430 -5.10 -13.94 -19.81
N GLN A 431 -5.15 -12.67 -20.20
CA GLN A 431 -4.44 -12.17 -21.37
C GLN A 431 -2.92 -12.21 -21.17
N LYS A 432 -2.43 -11.79 -20.00
CA LYS A 432 -1.00 -11.84 -19.67
C LYS A 432 -0.47 -13.26 -19.71
N ASN A 433 -1.21 -14.22 -19.15
CA ASN A 433 -0.84 -15.64 -19.21
C ASN A 433 -0.79 -16.15 -20.66
N GLY A 434 -1.72 -15.72 -21.52
CA GLY A 434 -1.66 -16.01 -22.95
C GLY A 434 -0.41 -15.43 -23.62
N CYS A 435 -0.08 -14.17 -23.30
CA CYS A 435 1.09 -13.49 -23.85
C CYS A 435 2.41 -14.13 -23.38
N ALA A 436 2.52 -14.45 -22.09
CA ALA A 436 3.67 -15.12 -21.51
C ALA A 436 3.87 -16.51 -22.11
N ASN A 437 2.78 -17.25 -22.37
CA ASN A 437 2.85 -18.53 -23.07
C ASN A 437 3.36 -18.36 -24.52
N ALA A 438 3.04 -17.26 -25.20
CA ALA A 438 3.57 -16.97 -26.53
C ALA A 438 5.07 -16.63 -26.47
N ALA A 439 5.49 -15.77 -25.54
CA ALA A 439 6.89 -15.41 -25.32
C ALA A 439 7.76 -16.64 -24.98
N ASN A 440 7.27 -17.50 -24.08
CA ASN A 440 7.96 -18.72 -23.63
C ASN A 440 7.85 -19.87 -24.64
N GLY A 441 6.82 -19.87 -25.49
CA GLY A 441 6.56 -20.90 -26.49
C GLY A 441 7.39 -20.78 -27.78
N GLY A 442 8.36 -19.86 -27.82
CA GLY A 442 9.30 -19.68 -28.94
C GLY A 442 9.00 -18.50 -29.87
N ASN A 443 7.98 -17.68 -29.59
CA ASN A 443 7.76 -16.44 -30.32
C ASN A 443 8.75 -15.36 -29.86
N LYS A 444 9.86 -15.20 -30.58
CA LYS A 444 10.91 -14.22 -30.27
C LYS A 444 10.49 -12.75 -30.49
N ALA A 445 9.34 -12.51 -31.11
CA ALA A 445 8.82 -11.15 -31.33
C ALA A 445 8.07 -10.60 -30.12
N VAL A 446 7.87 -11.40 -29.07
CA VAL A 446 7.14 -11.04 -27.85
C VAL A 446 8.01 -11.38 -26.64
N THR A 447 8.22 -10.41 -25.75
CA THR A 447 8.96 -10.61 -24.50
C THR A 447 8.03 -10.60 -23.30
N VAL A 448 8.46 -11.23 -22.20
CA VAL A 448 7.71 -11.20 -20.93
C VAL A 448 7.48 -9.75 -20.43
N PRO A 449 8.47 -8.83 -20.49
CA PRO A 449 8.23 -7.42 -20.17
C PRO A 449 7.16 -6.74 -21.03
N GLN A 450 7.04 -7.10 -22.32
CA GLN A 450 5.95 -6.57 -23.16
C GLN A 450 4.58 -7.13 -22.76
N CYS A 451 4.52 -8.35 -22.24
CA CYS A 451 3.31 -8.93 -21.69
C CYS A 451 2.88 -8.25 -20.38
N GLU A 452 3.86 -7.83 -19.57
CA GLU A 452 3.63 -7.10 -18.31
C GLU A 452 3.18 -5.67 -18.58
N ALA A 453 3.84 -4.96 -19.51
CA ALA A 453 3.39 -3.65 -19.97
C ALA A 453 1.94 -3.69 -20.49
N GLN A 454 1.60 -4.70 -21.29
CA GLN A 454 0.24 -4.88 -21.76
C GLN A 454 -0.76 -5.18 -20.63
N GLN A 455 -0.36 -5.95 -19.61
CA GLN A 455 -1.22 -6.24 -18.45
C GLN A 455 -1.49 -4.95 -17.66
N GLN A 456 -0.48 -4.08 -17.52
CA GLN A 456 -0.59 -2.79 -16.87
C GLN A 456 -1.54 -1.85 -17.64
N ASP A 457 -1.37 -1.73 -18.96
CA ASP A 457 -2.28 -0.93 -19.78
C ASP A 457 -3.73 -1.45 -19.70
N CYS A 458 -3.90 -2.77 -19.61
CA CYS A 458 -5.20 -3.42 -19.45
C CYS A 458 -5.81 -3.10 -18.07
N SER A 459 -5.04 -3.16 -16.99
CA SER A 459 -5.53 -2.88 -15.63
C SER A 459 -5.91 -1.40 -15.46
N GLU A 460 -5.15 -0.48 -16.05
CA GLU A 460 -5.47 0.95 -16.08
C GLU A 460 -6.73 1.24 -16.89
N ASN A 461 -6.93 0.54 -18.02
CA ASN A 461 -8.18 0.61 -18.80
C ASN A 461 -9.38 0.11 -17.97
N CYS A 462 -9.19 -0.95 -17.19
CA CYS A 462 -10.19 -1.49 -16.28
C CYS A 462 -10.60 -0.47 -15.21
N GLN A 463 -9.63 0.13 -14.53
CA GLN A 463 -9.87 1.15 -13.50
C GLN A 463 -10.60 2.38 -14.08
N SER A 464 -10.15 2.86 -15.23
CA SER A 464 -10.80 3.96 -15.96
C SER A 464 -12.25 3.63 -16.34
N SER A 465 -12.52 2.37 -16.69
CA SER A 465 -13.85 1.90 -17.06
C SER A 465 -14.78 1.77 -15.86
N VAL A 466 -14.26 1.35 -14.69
CA VAL A 466 -15.01 1.36 -13.41
C VAL A 466 -15.40 2.79 -13.03
N ALA A 467 -14.44 3.73 -13.00
CA ALA A 467 -14.69 5.12 -12.65
C ALA A 467 -15.73 5.79 -13.59
N LYS A 468 -15.69 5.49 -14.89
CA LYS A 468 -16.68 5.97 -15.87
C LYS A 468 -18.08 5.39 -15.61
N ARG A 469 -18.18 4.13 -15.20
CA ARG A 469 -19.46 3.47 -14.87
C ARG A 469 -20.06 4.06 -13.59
N GLU A 470 -19.24 4.30 -12.57
CA GLU A 470 -19.65 4.98 -11.33
C GLU A 470 -20.12 6.42 -11.58
N ALA A 471 -19.36 7.20 -12.35
CA ALA A 471 -19.75 8.56 -12.73
C ALA A 471 -21.08 8.60 -13.52
N ARG A 472 -21.33 7.60 -14.38
CA ARG A 472 -22.62 7.45 -15.08
C ARG A 472 -23.75 7.11 -14.12
N PHE A 473 -23.53 6.19 -13.18
CA PHE A 473 -24.52 5.83 -12.16
C PHE A 473 -24.93 7.05 -11.33
N ILE A 474 -23.95 7.83 -10.84
CA ILE A 474 -24.18 9.07 -10.08
C ILE A 474 -24.97 10.09 -10.91
N ARG A 475 -24.62 10.27 -12.19
CA ARG A 475 -25.32 11.20 -13.08
C ARG A 475 -26.76 10.78 -13.36
N VAL A 476 -27.05 9.48 -13.48
CA VAL A 476 -28.41 8.95 -13.67
C VAL A 476 -29.23 9.08 -12.38
N TYR A 477 -28.62 8.79 -11.23
CA TYR A 477 -29.26 8.90 -9.92
C TYR A 477 -29.67 10.35 -9.60
N ARG A 478 -28.76 11.32 -9.81
CA ARG A 478 -29.02 12.76 -9.60
C ARG A 478 -30.06 13.38 -10.54
N ARG A 479 -30.44 12.70 -11.62
CA ARG A 479 -31.51 13.14 -12.53
C ARG A 479 -32.88 12.55 -12.19
N ARG A 480 -32.94 11.58 -11.28
CA ARG A 480 -34.17 10.90 -10.83
C ARG A 480 -34.66 11.40 -9.46
N THR A 481 -33.81 12.07 -8.70
CA THR A 481 -34.11 12.88 -7.50
C THR A 481 -34.27 14.32 -7.91
#